data_AF-A0A923IAB7-F1
#
_entry.id   AF-A0A923IAB7-F1
#
_cell.length_a   1.000
_cell.length_b   1.000
_cell.length_c   1.000
_cell.angle_alpha   90.00
_cell.angle_beta   90.00
_cell.angle_gamma   90.00
#
_symmetry.space_group_name_H-M   'P 1'
#
loop_
_entity.id
_entity.type
_entity.pdbx_description
1 polymer ?
#
loop_
_entity_poly.entity_id
_entity_poly.type
_entity_poly.pdbx_seq_one_letter_code
_entity_poly.pdbx_strand_id
1 'polypeptide(L)'
;MIRYLNTVPHPWSREIIEHAISDSFQDAKKSIEETAGGKLWRTVQDLDDSIRIFHESTTELLDEICLFGDRSKNPTFWHRANVNEVEIHTRVVKKKLFYCTSSLMALVDHARRFYKATPVCGYTDQLKAAFSSPGLHDFLQGLRNYNTHWRIAQANWIIRHDFKSGVRVAQFTVTKPELLAWDGWSAKAKVFIDSAPDAIDIYGLFFEYRKHVQHFYAWHKGAVLEKYGQDIQPYFEYKRLYEGIMKKCTWNLIIANAPKTVNPYQYLDQYLTTLQIERLLAFKHRSDGQVDALIQMLGMEEFCDEFLREKVLALFRPLT
;
A
#
# COMPACT_ATOMS: atom_id res chain seq x y z
N MET A 1 -2.96 -14.41 31.94
CA MET A 1 -2.26 -13.42 32.79
C MET A 1 -2.68 -12.04 32.31
N ILE A 2 -3.06 -11.14 33.22
CA ILE A 2 -3.46 -9.77 32.84
C ILE A 2 -2.19 -8.97 32.56
N ARG A 3 -2.12 -8.27 31.42
CA ARG A 3 -0.95 -7.45 31.04
C ARG A 3 -0.92 -6.17 31.88
N TYR A 4 0.25 -5.73 32.33
CA TYR A 4 0.42 -4.56 33.20
C TYR A 4 -0.28 -3.29 32.66
N LEU A 5 -0.07 -2.95 31.39
CA LEU A 5 -0.71 -1.76 30.80
C LEU A 5 -2.24 -1.84 30.83
N ASN A 6 -2.83 -3.03 30.73
CA ASN A 6 -4.27 -3.22 30.82
C ASN A 6 -4.83 -3.02 32.24
N THR A 7 -3.97 -2.92 33.27
CA THR A 7 -4.38 -2.60 34.65
C THR A 7 -4.24 -1.12 34.99
N VAL A 8 -3.62 -0.31 34.12
CA VAL A 8 -3.33 1.10 34.37
C VAL A 8 -4.26 1.98 33.53
N PRO A 9 -4.95 2.97 34.12
CA PRO A 9 -5.83 3.88 33.38
C PRO A 9 -5.04 4.76 32.41
N HIS A 10 -5.67 5.13 31.29
CA HIS A 10 -5.12 6.09 30.35
C HIS A 10 -5.16 7.54 30.90
N PRO A 11 -4.25 8.44 30.48
CA PRO A 11 -3.18 8.20 29.51
C PRO A 11 -1.93 7.55 30.12
N TRP A 12 -1.22 6.74 29.34
CA TRP A 12 0.04 6.12 29.78
C TRP A 12 1.22 7.07 29.56
N SER A 13 1.97 7.34 30.63
CA SER A 13 3.21 8.12 30.55
C SER A 13 4.37 7.26 30.04
N ARG A 14 5.50 7.92 29.76
CA ARG A 14 6.76 7.27 29.41
C ARG A 14 7.19 6.26 30.46
N GLU A 15 7.13 6.61 31.74
CA GLU A 15 7.56 5.77 32.86
C GLU A 15 6.72 4.49 32.97
N ILE A 16 5.41 4.61 32.72
CA ILE A 16 4.49 3.46 32.72
C ILE A 16 4.83 2.51 31.57
N ILE A 17 5.12 3.04 30.37
CA ILE A 17 5.50 2.23 29.21
C ILE A 17 6.89 1.61 29.40
N GLU A 18 7.85 2.35 29.96
CA GLU A 18 9.18 1.83 30.31
C GLU A 18 9.07 0.65 31.29
N HIS A 19 8.28 0.79 32.37
CA HIS A 19 8.01 -0.29 33.31
C HIS A 19 7.40 -1.51 32.60
N ALA A 20 6.38 -1.29 31.75
CA ALA A 20 5.73 -2.37 31.00
C ALA A 20 6.71 -3.12 30.08
N ILE A 21 7.63 -2.41 29.44
CA ILE A 21 8.65 -2.98 28.56
C ILE A 21 9.65 -3.82 29.37
N SER A 22 10.08 -3.33 30.53
CA SER A 22 10.96 -4.04 31.45
C SER A 22 10.35 -5.35 31.93
N ASP A 23 9.03 -5.38 32.18
CA ASP A 23 8.32 -6.61 32.54
C ASP A 23 8.18 -7.56 31.34
N SER A 24 7.66 -7.06 30.21
CA SER A 24 7.46 -7.83 28.98
C SER A 24 7.21 -6.90 27.79
N PHE A 25 8.25 -6.68 26.97
CA PHE A 25 8.15 -5.86 25.76
C PHE A 25 7.10 -6.36 24.76
N GLN A 26 6.81 -7.67 24.73
CA GLN A 26 5.77 -8.23 23.85
C GLN A 26 4.36 -7.88 24.34
N ASP A 27 4.13 -7.95 25.65
CA ASP A 27 2.83 -7.62 26.24
C ASP A 27 2.57 -6.12 26.23
N ALA A 28 3.61 -5.30 26.44
CA ALA A 28 3.53 -3.86 26.27
C ALA A 28 3.06 -3.50 24.84
N LYS A 29 3.71 -4.07 23.81
CA LYS A 29 3.32 -3.87 22.41
C LYS A 29 1.88 -4.28 22.15
N LYS A 30 1.48 -5.48 22.58
CA LYS A 30 0.11 -5.97 22.36
C LYS A 30 -0.94 -5.07 23.02
N SER A 31 -0.66 -4.56 24.22
CA SER A 31 -1.59 -3.67 24.93
C SER A 31 -1.76 -2.32 24.20
N ILE A 32 -0.66 -1.74 23.70
CA ILE A 32 -0.69 -0.53 22.86
C ILE A 32 -1.51 -0.76 21.59
N GLU A 33 -1.26 -1.88 20.91
CA GLU A 33 -1.94 -2.30 19.69
C GLU A 33 -3.44 -2.64 19.87
N GLU A 34 -3.89 -2.87 21.10
CA GLU A 34 -5.29 -3.20 21.44
C GLU A 34 -6.10 -2.00 21.95
N THR A 35 -5.47 -0.83 22.10
CA THR A 35 -6.17 0.45 22.37
C THR A 35 -7.19 0.76 21.26
N ALA A 36 -8.13 1.68 21.54
CA ALA A 36 -9.11 2.12 20.54
C ALA A 36 -8.42 2.65 19.27
N GLY A 37 -7.43 3.54 19.44
CA GLY A 37 -6.60 4.06 18.37
C GLY A 37 -5.80 3.00 17.62
N GLY A 38 -5.23 2.01 18.33
CA GLY A 38 -4.47 0.93 17.70
C GLY A 38 -5.32 0.01 16.82
N LYS A 39 -6.52 -0.36 17.30
CA LYS A 39 -7.50 -1.13 16.52
C LYS A 39 -8.01 -0.35 15.32
N LEU A 40 -8.30 0.92 15.51
CA LEU A 40 -8.71 1.82 14.43
C LEU A 40 -7.61 1.95 13.37
N TRP A 41 -6.38 2.24 13.77
CA TRP A 41 -5.24 2.37 12.86
C TRP A 41 -4.99 1.08 12.07
N ARG A 42 -5.06 -0.09 12.73
CA ARG A 42 -4.99 -1.38 12.04
C ARG A 42 -6.08 -1.53 10.97
N THR A 43 -7.31 -1.14 11.30
CA THR A 43 -8.43 -1.22 10.34
C THR A 43 -8.20 -0.28 9.15
N VAL A 44 -7.58 0.89 9.36
CA VAL A 44 -7.14 1.80 8.27
C VAL A 44 -6.05 1.12 7.42
N GLN A 45 -5.06 0.48 8.04
CA GLN A 45 -4.00 -0.23 7.32
C GLN A 45 -4.54 -1.42 6.50
N ASP A 46 -5.48 -2.19 7.04
CA ASP A 46 -6.12 -3.31 6.33
C ASP A 46 -6.86 -2.83 5.07
N LEU A 47 -7.51 -1.66 5.14
CA LEU A 47 -8.13 -1.03 3.99
C LEU A 47 -7.08 -0.53 2.98
N ASP A 48 -6.02 0.15 3.45
CA ASP A 48 -4.91 0.61 2.60
C ASP A 48 -4.26 -0.55 1.82
N ASP A 49 -4.02 -1.69 2.47
CA ASP A 49 -3.47 -2.88 1.82
C ASP A 49 -4.39 -3.41 0.72
N SER A 50 -5.70 -3.39 0.96
CA SER A 50 -6.69 -3.82 -0.03
C SER A 50 -6.75 -2.89 -1.24
N ILE A 51 -6.67 -1.58 -0.99
CA ILE A 51 -6.58 -0.54 -2.03
C ILE A 51 -5.30 -0.73 -2.84
N ARG A 52 -4.17 -0.97 -2.17
CA ARG A 52 -2.87 -1.23 -2.81
C ARG A 52 -2.91 -2.46 -3.71
N ILE A 53 -3.42 -3.59 -3.23
CA ILE A 53 -3.55 -4.83 -4.03
C ILE A 53 -4.41 -4.59 -5.28
N PHE A 54 -5.52 -3.86 -5.15
CA PHE A 54 -6.35 -3.50 -6.30
C PHE A 54 -5.60 -2.58 -7.29
N HIS A 55 -4.87 -1.58 -6.79
CA HIS A 55 -4.09 -0.68 -7.64
C HIS A 55 -2.93 -1.37 -8.35
N GLU A 56 -2.19 -2.23 -7.66
CA GLU A 56 -1.08 -3.01 -8.22
C GLU A 56 -1.60 -3.95 -9.30
N SER A 57 -2.62 -4.77 -9.00
CA SER A 57 -3.22 -5.66 -10.00
C SER A 57 -3.74 -4.90 -11.23
N THR A 58 -4.39 -3.75 -11.02
CA THR A 58 -4.85 -2.90 -12.14
C THR A 58 -3.68 -2.34 -12.94
N THR A 59 -2.61 -1.88 -12.28
CA THR A 59 -1.40 -1.38 -12.97
C THR A 59 -0.80 -2.47 -13.83
N GLU A 60 -0.61 -3.67 -13.29
CA GLU A 60 -0.08 -4.80 -14.03
C GLU A 60 -0.93 -5.16 -15.26
N LEU A 61 -2.27 -5.10 -15.15
CA LEU A 61 -3.20 -5.34 -16.26
C LEU A 61 -3.02 -4.29 -17.36
N LEU A 62 -3.02 -3.01 -16.99
CA LEU A 62 -2.88 -1.90 -17.93
C LEU A 62 -1.50 -1.94 -18.62
N ASP A 63 -0.44 -2.22 -17.86
CA ASP A 63 0.93 -2.32 -18.37
C ASP A 63 1.07 -3.47 -19.38
N GLU A 64 0.42 -4.62 -19.13
CA GLU A 64 0.42 -5.73 -20.09
C GLU A 64 -0.25 -5.35 -21.41
N ILE A 65 -1.36 -4.60 -21.33
CA ILE A 65 -2.09 -4.13 -22.51
C ILE A 65 -1.23 -3.15 -23.30
N CYS A 66 -0.57 -2.20 -22.63
CA CYS A 66 0.38 -1.28 -23.23
C CYS A 66 1.57 -2.02 -23.87
N LEU A 67 2.16 -2.98 -23.15
CA LEU A 67 3.31 -3.75 -23.62
C LEU A 67 2.98 -4.52 -24.90
N PHE A 68 1.82 -5.18 -24.96
CA PHE A 68 1.35 -5.82 -26.20
C PHE A 68 1.16 -4.77 -27.29
N GLY A 69 0.51 -3.64 -26.99
CA GLY A 69 0.31 -2.55 -27.92
C GLY A 69 1.62 -2.07 -28.55
N ASP A 70 2.67 -1.91 -27.77
CA ASP A 70 3.98 -1.50 -28.25
C ASP A 70 4.70 -2.58 -29.04
N ARG A 71 4.73 -3.82 -28.54
CA ARG A 71 5.32 -4.96 -29.25
C ARG A 71 4.64 -5.22 -30.60
N SER A 72 3.32 -5.04 -30.65
CA SER A 72 2.51 -5.22 -31.85
C SER A 72 2.89 -4.28 -33.00
N LYS A 73 3.58 -3.17 -32.72
CA LYS A 73 4.09 -2.22 -33.73
C LYS A 73 5.30 -2.78 -34.49
N ASN A 74 6.05 -3.72 -33.89
CA ASN A 74 7.20 -4.32 -34.54
C ASN A 74 6.75 -5.41 -35.55
N PRO A 75 7.13 -5.32 -36.84
CA PRO A 75 6.80 -6.36 -37.83
C PRO A 75 7.26 -7.77 -37.42
N THR A 76 8.40 -7.90 -36.73
CA THR A 76 8.94 -9.20 -36.33
C THR A 76 8.07 -9.92 -35.31
N PHE A 77 7.28 -9.18 -34.53
CA PHE A 77 6.30 -9.74 -33.59
C PHE A 77 5.27 -10.64 -34.29
N TRP A 78 4.99 -10.36 -35.58
CA TRP A 78 3.99 -11.08 -36.39
C TRP A 78 4.58 -12.22 -37.21
N HIS A 79 5.89 -12.46 -37.13
CA HIS A 79 6.52 -13.55 -37.87
C HIS A 79 6.01 -14.91 -37.39
N ARG A 80 5.86 -15.87 -38.33
CA ARG A 80 5.44 -17.24 -38.01
C ARG A 80 6.35 -17.98 -37.02
N ALA A 81 7.59 -17.53 -36.83
CA ALA A 81 8.47 -18.07 -35.79
C ALA A 81 8.01 -17.69 -34.37
N ASN A 82 7.24 -16.62 -34.23
CA ASN A 82 6.76 -16.03 -32.98
C ASN A 82 5.26 -16.32 -32.73
N VAL A 83 4.71 -17.40 -33.32
CA VAL A 83 3.27 -17.73 -33.29
C VAL A 83 2.67 -17.75 -31.87
N ASN A 84 3.48 -18.03 -30.85
CA ASN A 84 3.02 -18.11 -29.48
C ASN A 84 2.98 -16.75 -28.75
N GLU A 85 3.62 -15.69 -29.25
CA GLU A 85 3.74 -14.41 -28.51
C GLU A 85 2.37 -13.75 -28.28
N VAL A 86 1.49 -13.73 -29.29
CA VAL A 86 0.13 -13.17 -29.15
C VAL A 86 -0.69 -13.97 -28.15
N GLU A 87 -0.57 -15.29 -28.18
CA GLU A 87 -1.30 -16.16 -27.26
C GLU A 87 -0.78 -16.01 -25.82
N ILE A 88 0.54 -15.90 -25.63
CA ILE A 88 1.18 -15.66 -24.34
C ILE A 88 0.64 -14.37 -23.74
N HIS A 89 0.71 -13.25 -24.46
CA HIS A 89 0.18 -11.97 -23.99
C HIS A 89 -1.33 -12.05 -23.69
N THR A 90 -2.11 -12.71 -24.55
CA THR A 90 -3.55 -12.91 -24.32
C THR A 90 -3.83 -13.65 -23.01
N ARG A 91 -3.11 -14.74 -22.75
CA ARG A 91 -3.24 -15.52 -21.50
C ARG A 91 -2.82 -14.70 -20.28
N VAL A 92 -1.77 -13.89 -20.40
CA VAL A 92 -1.30 -13.02 -19.31
C VAL A 92 -2.33 -11.93 -19.00
N VAL A 93 -2.89 -11.25 -20.01
CA VAL A 93 -3.94 -10.24 -19.81
C VAL A 93 -5.18 -10.88 -19.16
N LYS A 94 -5.62 -12.06 -19.62
CA LYS A 94 -6.75 -12.78 -19.00
C LYS A 94 -6.49 -13.15 -17.54
N LYS A 95 -5.28 -13.62 -17.22
CA LYS A 95 -4.87 -13.89 -15.83
C LYS A 95 -4.93 -12.63 -14.98
N LYS A 96 -4.38 -11.51 -15.47
CA LYS A 96 -4.37 -10.23 -14.76
C LYS A 96 -5.78 -9.66 -14.60
N LEU A 97 -6.66 -9.81 -15.59
CA LEU A 97 -8.07 -9.44 -15.52
C LEU A 97 -8.81 -10.23 -14.40
N PHE A 98 -8.54 -11.53 -14.29
CA PHE A 98 -9.07 -12.35 -13.21
C PHE A 98 -8.61 -11.84 -11.83
N TYR A 99 -7.34 -11.49 -11.68
CA TYR A 99 -6.81 -10.92 -10.43
C TYR A 99 -7.42 -9.56 -10.11
N CYS A 100 -7.56 -8.66 -11.10
CA CYS A 100 -8.15 -7.33 -10.91
C CYS A 100 -9.60 -7.41 -10.44
N THR A 101 -10.40 -8.27 -11.09
CA THR A 101 -11.82 -8.44 -10.71
C THR A 101 -11.96 -9.08 -9.32
N SER A 102 -11.06 -9.99 -8.96
CA SER A 102 -11.03 -10.61 -7.63
C SER A 102 -10.60 -9.62 -6.54
N SER A 103 -9.55 -8.83 -6.77
CA SER A 103 -9.07 -7.80 -5.83
C SER A 103 -10.08 -6.68 -5.62
N LEU A 104 -10.82 -6.29 -6.68
CA LEU A 104 -11.93 -5.35 -6.58
C LEU A 104 -12.99 -5.83 -5.59
N MET A 105 -13.41 -7.09 -5.68
CA MET A 105 -14.43 -7.62 -4.77
C MET A 105 -13.94 -7.67 -3.32
N ALA A 106 -12.68 -8.08 -3.11
CA ALA A 106 -12.06 -8.05 -1.79
C ALA A 106 -12.03 -6.62 -1.20
N LEU A 107 -11.65 -5.62 -2.01
CA LEU A 107 -11.68 -4.22 -1.62
C LEU A 107 -13.09 -3.76 -1.23
N VAL A 108 -14.13 -4.10 -2.00
CA VAL A 108 -15.52 -3.76 -1.68
C VAL A 108 -15.95 -4.34 -0.32
N ASP A 109 -15.61 -5.61 -0.05
CA ASP A 109 -15.96 -6.26 1.20
C ASP A 109 -15.20 -5.67 2.39
N HIS A 110 -13.91 -5.42 2.25
CA HIS A 110 -13.09 -4.78 3.28
C HIS A 110 -13.55 -3.35 3.54
N ALA A 111 -13.86 -2.57 2.50
CA ALA A 111 -14.40 -1.23 2.63
C ALA A 111 -15.76 -1.20 3.33
N ARG A 112 -16.65 -2.16 3.07
CA ARG A 112 -17.94 -2.27 3.77
C ARG A 112 -17.75 -2.54 5.26
N ARG A 113 -16.83 -3.44 5.62
CA ARG A 113 -16.49 -3.73 7.02
C ARG A 113 -15.86 -2.53 7.70
N PHE A 114 -14.93 -1.86 7.02
CA PHE A 114 -14.27 -0.66 7.48
C PHE A 114 -15.29 0.46 7.76
N TYR A 115 -16.19 0.77 6.82
CA TYR A 115 -17.25 1.77 7.01
C TYR A 115 -18.18 1.43 8.19
N LYS A 116 -18.56 0.15 8.34
CA LYS A 116 -19.39 -0.28 9.47
C LYS A 116 -18.70 -0.04 10.82
N ALA A 117 -17.38 -0.23 10.89
CA ALA A 117 -16.59 0.00 12.10
C ALA A 117 -16.30 1.51 12.33
N THR A 118 -16.22 2.29 11.26
CA THR A 118 -15.76 3.69 11.28
C THR A 118 -16.69 4.62 10.49
N PRO A 119 -17.98 4.70 10.87
CA PRO A 119 -18.95 5.48 10.11
C PRO A 119 -18.58 6.97 10.08
N VAL A 120 -18.60 7.59 8.91
CA VAL A 120 -18.37 9.03 8.71
C VAL A 120 -19.56 9.70 8.03
N CYS A 121 -19.75 10.99 8.28
CA CYS A 121 -20.83 11.77 7.65
C CYS A 121 -20.60 11.90 6.14
N GLY A 122 -21.67 11.89 5.35
CA GLY A 122 -21.60 12.07 3.89
C GLY A 122 -21.08 10.86 3.09
N TYR A 123 -20.83 9.70 3.72
CA TYR A 123 -20.32 8.50 3.05
C TYR A 123 -21.16 8.10 1.83
N THR A 124 -22.48 8.01 1.98
CA THR A 124 -23.37 7.61 0.88
C THR A 124 -23.35 8.61 -0.28
N ASP A 125 -23.27 9.89 0.01
CA ASP A 125 -23.26 10.93 -1.03
C ASP A 125 -21.93 10.94 -1.79
N GLN A 126 -20.82 10.80 -1.07
CA GLN A 126 -19.49 10.69 -1.67
C GLN A 126 -19.32 9.40 -2.48
N LEU A 127 -19.89 8.29 -2.00
CA LEU A 127 -19.91 7.04 -2.76
C LEU A 127 -20.67 7.20 -4.07
N LYS A 128 -21.84 7.84 -4.04
CA LYS A 128 -22.64 8.13 -5.26
C LYS A 128 -21.92 9.08 -6.20
N ALA A 129 -21.26 10.11 -5.67
CA ALA A 129 -20.52 11.08 -6.48
C ALA A 129 -19.31 10.45 -7.17
N ALA A 130 -18.52 9.66 -6.43
CA ALA A 130 -17.32 9.02 -6.95
C ALA A 130 -17.63 7.87 -7.92
N PHE A 131 -18.70 7.11 -7.69
CA PHE A 131 -19.12 6.01 -8.56
C PHE A 131 -20.37 6.37 -9.37
N SER A 132 -20.40 7.61 -9.88
CA SER A 132 -21.54 8.18 -10.62
C SER A 132 -21.72 7.61 -12.03
N SER A 133 -20.68 6.98 -12.59
CA SER A 133 -20.76 6.27 -13.88
C SER A 133 -21.86 5.19 -13.83
N PRO A 134 -22.95 5.34 -14.60
CA PRO A 134 -24.11 4.44 -14.47
C PRO A 134 -23.72 2.98 -14.71
N GLY A 135 -23.89 2.15 -13.68
CA GLY A 135 -23.72 0.70 -13.78
C GLY A 135 -22.28 0.18 -13.94
N LEU A 136 -21.26 1.03 -13.99
CA LEU A 136 -19.85 0.60 -14.13
C LEU A 136 -19.41 -0.27 -12.95
N HIS A 137 -19.70 0.16 -11.72
CA HIS A 137 -19.38 -0.59 -10.51
C HIS A 137 -20.10 -1.95 -10.47
N ASP A 138 -21.40 -1.95 -10.78
CA ASP A 138 -22.21 -3.15 -10.86
C ASP A 138 -21.72 -4.11 -11.95
N PHE A 139 -21.30 -3.57 -13.10
CA PHE A 139 -20.71 -4.33 -14.19
C PHE A 139 -19.41 -5.00 -13.76
N LEU A 140 -18.49 -4.29 -13.10
CA LEU A 140 -17.22 -4.87 -12.66
C LEU A 140 -17.40 -5.95 -11.56
N GLN A 141 -18.36 -5.77 -10.65
CA GLN A 141 -18.77 -6.84 -9.73
C GLN A 141 -19.34 -8.05 -10.48
N GLY A 142 -20.21 -7.80 -11.47
CA GLY A 142 -20.73 -8.85 -12.35
C GLY A 142 -19.62 -9.56 -13.12
N LEU A 143 -18.61 -8.82 -13.61
CA LEU A 143 -17.49 -9.34 -14.37
C LEU A 143 -16.60 -10.23 -13.52
N ARG A 144 -16.43 -9.92 -12.22
CA ARG A 144 -15.83 -10.84 -11.26
C ARG A 144 -16.62 -12.15 -11.21
N ASN A 145 -17.93 -12.08 -11.03
CA ASN A 145 -18.76 -13.28 -10.91
C ASN A 145 -18.76 -14.11 -12.20
N TYR A 146 -18.81 -13.46 -13.36
CA TYR A 146 -18.61 -14.06 -14.67
C TYR A 146 -17.29 -14.85 -14.71
N ASN A 147 -16.17 -14.19 -14.38
CA ASN A 147 -14.83 -14.76 -14.46
C ASN A 147 -14.58 -15.88 -13.44
N THR A 148 -15.17 -15.80 -12.24
CA THR A 148 -14.97 -16.78 -11.17
C THR A 148 -15.94 -17.96 -11.24
N HIS A 149 -17.20 -17.74 -11.61
CA HIS A 149 -18.26 -18.75 -11.48
C HIS A 149 -18.77 -19.30 -12.80
N TRP A 150 -18.54 -18.60 -13.92
CA TRP A 150 -18.98 -19.06 -15.23
C TRP A 150 -17.81 -19.49 -16.11
N ARG A 151 -17.00 -18.53 -16.56
CA ARG A 151 -15.80 -18.76 -17.37
C ARG A 151 -14.95 -17.50 -17.43
N ILE A 152 -13.66 -17.67 -17.71
CA ILE A 152 -12.79 -16.53 -18.04
C ILE A 152 -13.30 -15.89 -19.34
N ALA A 153 -13.48 -14.56 -19.32
CA ALA A 153 -13.88 -13.80 -20.50
C ALA A 153 -13.01 -14.15 -21.72
N GLN A 154 -13.65 -14.43 -22.84
CA GLN A 154 -13.03 -14.61 -24.16
C GLN A 154 -12.57 -13.28 -24.77
N ALA A 155 -12.16 -12.34 -23.91
CA ALA A 155 -11.58 -11.09 -24.31
C ALA A 155 -10.35 -11.31 -25.21
N ASN A 156 -10.24 -10.47 -26.24
CA ASN A 156 -9.23 -10.61 -27.28
C ASN A 156 -8.84 -9.25 -27.86
N TRP A 157 -7.78 -9.25 -28.66
CA TRP A 157 -7.22 -8.08 -29.30
C TRP A 157 -8.04 -7.62 -30.51
N ILE A 158 -8.40 -6.35 -30.52
CA ILE A 158 -8.81 -5.63 -31.73
C ILE A 158 -7.64 -4.74 -32.13
N ILE A 159 -7.08 -4.99 -33.30
CA ILE A 159 -5.93 -4.25 -33.82
C ILE A 159 -6.39 -3.42 -35.00
N ARG A 160 -6.33 -2.10 -34.85
CA ARG A 160 -6.64 -1.14 -35.90
C ARG A 160 -5.34 -0.55 -36.43
N HIS A 161 -5.25 -0.47 -37.75
CA HIS A 161 -4.12 0.15 -38.43
C HIS A 161 -4.61 1.37 -39.19
N ASP A 162 -4.18 2.56 -38.77
CA ASP A 162 -4.36 3.75 -39.59
C ASP A 162 -3.19 3.85 -40.58
N PHE A 163 -3.48 3.51 -41.83
CA PHE A 163 -2.51 3.56 -42.92
C PHE A 163 -2.04 4.98 -43.26
N LYS A 164 -2.77 6.03 -42.86
CA LYS A 164 -2.40 7.43 -43.15
C LYS A 164 -1.43 8.00 -42.12
N SER A 165 -1.61 7.67 -40.85
CA SER A 165 -0.75 8.12 -39.75
C SER A 165 0.36 7.12 -39.39
N GLY A 166 0.31 5.89 -39.92
CA GLY A 166 1.21 4.80 -39.53
C GLY A 166 0.99 4.31 -38.10
N VAL A 167 -0.11 4.72 -37.46
CA VAL A 167 -0.40 4.35 -36.07
C VAL A 167 -1.15 3.03 -36.02
N ARG A 168 -0.57 2.07 -35.31
CA ARG A 168 -1.23 0.82 -34.91
C ARG A 168 -1.73 0.95 -33.48
N VAL A 169 -3.03 0.72 -33.28
CA VAL A 169 -3.67 0.72 -31.96
C VAL A 169 -4.19 -0.68 -31.68
N ALA A 170 -3.72 -1.29 -30.59
CA ALA A 170 -4.23 -2.56 -30.10
C ALA A 170 -5.09 -2.30 -28.85
N GLN A 171 -6.30 -2.84 -28.83
CA GLN A 171 -7.22 -2.76 -27.70
C GLN A 171 -7.57 -4.16 -27.25
N PHE A 172 -7.57 -4.41 -25.94
CA PHE A 172 -8.04 -5.66 -25.39
C PHE A 172 -9.51 -5.51 -25.00
N THR A 173 -10.39 -6.25 -25.67
CA THR A 173 -11.83 -6.00 -25.59
C THR A 173 -12.61 -7.25 -25.26
N VAL A 174 -13.75 -7.07 -24.60
CA VAL A 174 -14.80 -8.09 -24.43
C VAL A 174 -16.04 -7.67 -25.21
N THR A 175 -16.71 -8.61 -25.87
CA THR A 175 -17.83 -8.27 -26.76
C THR A 175 -19.17 -8.38 -26.03
N LYS A 176 -20.15 -7.55 -26.40
CA LYS A 176 -21.51 -7.65 -25.84
C LYS A 176 -22.14 -9.02 -26.03
N PRO A 177 -22.11 -9.67 -27.21
CA PRO A 177 -22.70 -11.00 -27.37
C PRO A 177 -22.12 -12.04 -26.41
N GLU A 178 -20.81 -11.94 -26.13
CA GLU A 178 -20.16 -12.82 -25.16
C GLU A 178 -20.65 -12.57 -23.73
N LEU A 179 -20.77 -11.30 -23.34
CA LEU A 179 -21.24 -10.93 -22.00
C LEU A 179 -22.70 -11.32 -21.81
N LEU A 180 -23.56 -11.01 -22.79
CA LEU A 180 -25.01 -11.27 -22.75
C LEU A 180 -25.36 -12.77 -22.85
N ALA A 181 -24.40 -13.64 -23.15
CA ALA A 181 -24.59 -15.09 -23.06
C ALA A 181 -24.65 -15.61 -21.60
N TRP A 182 -24.37 -14.76 -20.61
CA TRP A 182 -24.56 -15.06 -19.19
C TRP A 182 -25.71 -14.25 -18.61
N ASP A 183 -26.69 -14.91 -17.97
CA ASP A 183 -27.88 -14.24 -17.44
C ASP A 183 -27.68 -13.64 -16.04
N GLY A 184 -26.54 -13.89 -15.39
CA GLY A 184 -26.27 -13.51 -13.99
C GLY A 184 -25.96 -12.03 -13.74
N TRP A 185 -26.10 -11.17 -14.75
CA TRP A 185 -25.91 -9.72 -14.60
C TRP A 185 -27.04 -9.06 -13.79
N SER A 186 -26.68 -8.12 -12.91
CA SER A 186 -27.66 -7.26 -12.25
C SER A 186 -28.33 -6.31 -13.25
N ALA A 187 -29.49 -5.74 -12.89
CA ALA A 187 -30.19 -4.77 -13.75
C ALA A 187 -29.30 -3.58 -14.13
N LYS A 188 -28.51 -3.05 -13.18
CA LYS A 188 -27.58 -1.94 -13.43
C LYS A 188 -26.40 -2.35 -14.32
N ALA A 189 -25.88 -3.57 -14.15
CA ALA A 189 -24.83 -4.09 -15.03
C ALA A 189 -25.34 -4.28 -16.47
N LYS A 190 -26.59 -4.74 -16.65
CA LYS A 190 -27.23 -4.84 -17.97
C LYS A 190 -27.36 -3.48 -18.64
N VAL A 191 -27.83 -2.46 -17.90
CA VAL A 191 -27.88 -1.07 -18.41
C VAL A 191 -26.50 -0.60 -18.88
N PHE A 192 -25.44 -0.90 -18.14
CA PHE A 192 -24.08 -0.58 -18.57
C PHE A 192 -23.72 -1.30 -19.88
N ILE A 193 -23.90 -2.63 -19.94
CA ILE A 193 -23.60 -3.45 -21.13
C ILE A 193 -24.37 -2.96 -22.35
N ASP A 194 -25.66 -2.65 -22.20
CA ASP A 194 -26.51 -2.19 -23.29
C ASP A 194 -26.06 -0.82 -23.82
N SER A 195 -25.65 0.09 -22.93
CA SER A 195 -25.18 1.44 -23.28
C SER A 195 -23.75 1.50 -23.85
N ALA A 196 -22.93 0.47 -23.60
CA ALA A 196 -21.54 0.45 -24.05
C ALA A 196 -21.42 0.25 -25.57
N PRO A 197 -20.24 0.41 -26.19
CA PRO A 197 -19.99 -0.06 -27.55
C PRO A 197 -20.02 -1.59 -27.63
N ASP A 198 -20.17 -2.15 -28.84
CA ASP A 198 -20.20 -3.62 -29.05
C ASP A 198 -18.95 -4.34 -28.54
N ALA A 199 -17.81 -3.67 -28.57
CA ALA A 199 -16.56 -4.10 -27.97
C ALA A 199 -16.20 -3.15 -26.82
N ILE A 200 -16.20 -3.68 -25.60
CA ILE A 200 -15.87 -2.94 -24.38
C ILE A 200 -14.36 -3.00 -24.17
N ASP A 201 -13.71 -1.84 -24.14
CA ASP A 201 -12.28 -1.72 -23.89
C ASP A 201 -11.94 -1.95 -22.41
N ILE A 202 -11.19 -3.02 -22.13
CA ILE A 202 -10.78 -3.39 -20.78
C ILE A 202 -9.81 -2.36 -20.19
N TYR A 203 -8.95 -1.75 -21.03
CA TYR A 203 -8.02 -0.74 -20.56
C TYR A 203 -8.77 0.48 -20.00
N GLY A 204 -9.60 1.11 -20.83
CA GLY A 204 -10.38 2.28 -20.43
C GLY A 204 -11.27 2.00 -19.22
N LEU A 205 -11.91 0.83 -19.18
CA LEU A 205 -12.77 0.41 -18.08
C LEU A 205 -12.05 0.42 -16.72
N PHE A 206 -10.91 -0.28 -16.62
CA PHE A 206 -10.16 -0.37 -15.37
C PHE A 206 -9.41 0.92 -15.04
N PHE A 207 -8.96 1.65 -16.04
CA PHE A 207 -8.35 2.96 -15.85
C PHE A 207 -9.31 3.95 -15.20
N GLU A 208 -10.55 4.06 -15.71
CA GLU A 208 -11.56 4.94 -15.14
C GLU A 208 -12.00 4.48 -13.74
N TYR A 209 -12.26 3.19 -13.56
CA TYR A 209 -12.65 2.69 -12.24
C TYR A 209 -11.55 2.86 -11.19
N ARG A 210 -10.27 2.74 -11.58
CA ARG A 210 -9.13 3.01 -10.69
C ARG A 210 -9.14 4.45 -10.17
N LYS A 211 -9.48 5.43 -11.01
CA LYS A 211 -9.58 6.84 -10.59
C LYS A 211 -10.68 7.01 -9.54
N HIS A 212 -11.84 6.40 -9.75
CA HIS A 212 -12.97 6.46 -8.81
C HIS A 212 -12.59 5.89 -7.45
N VAL A 213 -11.92 4.72 -7.44
CA VAL A 213 -11.37 4.09 -6.23
C VAL A 213 -10.39 5.03 -5.52
N GLN A 214 -9.40 5.55 -6.24
CA GLN A 214 -8.37 6.42 -5.66
C GLN A 214 -8.99 7.67 -5.03
N HIS A 215 -9.89 8.34 -5.75
CA HIS A 215 -10.55 9.55 -5.27
C HIS A 215 -11.40 9.29 -4.04
N PHE A 216 -12.26 8.26 -4.10
CA PHE A 216 -13.17 7.93 -3.00
C PHE A 216 -12.44 7.54 -1.72
N TYR A 217 -11.44 6.65 -1.82
CA TYR A 217 -10.78 6.16 -0.61
C TYR A 217 -9.77 7.15 -0.03
N ALA A 218 -9.18 8.03 -0.84
CA ALA A 218 -8.40 9.16 -0.32
C ALA A 218 -9.28 10.07 0.55
N TRP A 219 -10.48 10.40 0.07
CA TRP A 219 -11.47 11.15 0.87
C TRP A 219 -11.89 10.38 2.13
N HIS A 220 -12.30 9.12 1.99
CA HIS A 220 -12.83 8.32 3.10
C HIS A 220 -11.82 8.18 4.24
N LYS A 221 -10.55 7.92 3.90
CA LYS A 221 -9.46 7.86 4.87
C LYS A 221 -9.29 9.20 5.60
N GLY A 222 -9.27 10.31 4.87
CA GLY A 222 -9.20 11.65 5.45
C GLY A 222 -10.34 11.91 6.44
N ALA A 223 -11.58 11.61 6.04
CA ALA A 223 -12.76 11.79 6.88
C ALA A 223 -12.73 10.93 8.16
N VAL A 224 -12.21 9.70 8.10
CA VAL A 224 -12.04 8.84 9.28
C VAL A 224 -10.97 9.41 10.21
N LEU A 225 -9.82 9.81 9.68
CA LEU A 225 -8.74 10.37 10.50
C LEU A 225 -9.14 11.69 11.18
N GLU A 226 -9.92 12.53 10.49
CA GLU A 226 -10.48 13.76 11.06
C GLU A 226 -11.48 13.46 12.18
N LYS A 227 -12.44 12.54 11.93
CA LYS A 227 -13.48 12.22 12.90
C LYS A 227 -12.94 11.52 14.16
N TYR A 228 -11.98 10.62 14.00
CA TYR A 228 -11.50 9.75 15.07
C TYR A 228 -10.09 10.12 15.56
N GLY A 229 -9.61 11.33 15.25
CA GLY A 229 -8.26 11.77 15.61
C GLY A 229 -7.97 11.70 17.13
N GLN A 230 -8.97 11.95 17.97
CA GLN A 230 -8.85 11.87 19.43
C GLN A 230 -8.57 10.44 19.93
N ASP A 231 -9.06 9.42 19.24
CA ASP A 231 -8.79 8.01 19.59
C ASP A 231 -7.40 7.57 19.10
N ILE A 232 -6.98 8.07 17.94
CA ILE A 232 -5.72 7.70 17.28
C ILE A 232 -4.51 8.35 17.95
N GLN A 233 -4.64 9.61 18.37
CA GLN A 233 -3.51 10.39 18.90
C GLN A 233 -2.82 9.70 20.09
N PRO A 234 -3.53 9.21 21.15
CA PRO A 234 -2.87 8.48 22.24
C PRO A 234 -2.16 7.22 21.78
N TYR A 235 -2.74 6.47 20.82
CA TYR A 235 -2.09 5.28 20.28
C TYR A 235 -0.75 5.60 19.62
N PHE A 236 -0.69 6.65 18.80
CA PHE A 236 0.57 7.05 18.17
C PHE A 236 1.58 7.54 19.19
N GLU A 237 1.15 8.23 20.24
CA GLU A 237 2.06 8.64 21.31
C GLU A 237 2.64 7.42 22.04
N TYR A 238 1.80 6.46 22.43
CA TYR A 238 2.28 5.23 23.09
C TYR A 238 3.19 4.40 22.19
N LYS A 239 2.85 4.29 20.91
CA LYS A 239 3.66 3.58 19.92
C LYS A 239 5.02 4.25 19.75
N ARG A 240 5.05 5.58 19.63
CA ARG A 240 6.26 6.39 19.52
C ARG A 240 7.16 6.19 20.74
N LEU A 241 6.60 6.27 21.95
CA LEU A 241 7.32 6.01 23.19
C LEU A 241 7.89 4.58 23.23
N TYR A 242 7.05 3.57 22.94
CA TYR A 242 7.47 2.17 22.91
C TYR A 242 8.62 1.94 21.92
N GLU A 243 8.46 2.38 20.67
CA GLU A 243 9.46 2.19 19.62
C GLU A 243 10.76 2.91 19.96
N GLY A 244 10.69 4.13 20.51
CA GLY A 244 11.85 4.90 20.94
C GLY A 244 12.60 4.27 22.10
N ILE A 245 11.89 3.81 23.14
CA ILE A 245 12.50 3.10 24.29
C ILE A 245 13.15 1.80 23.82
N MET A 246 12.45 1.01 22.99
CA MET A 246 13.02 -0.23 22.43
C MET A 246 14.28 0.06 21.60
N LYS A 247 14.25 1.11 20.79
CA LYS A 247 15.41 1.53 19.98
C LYS A 247 16.58 1.98 20.85
N LYS A 248 16.34 2.72 21.95
CA LYS A 248 17.34 3.05 22.97
C LYS A 248 17.97 1.80 23.56
N CYS A 249 17.16 0.80 23.95
CA CYS A 249 17.65 -0.47 24.49
C CYS A 249 18.51 -1.22 23.46
N THR A 250 18.08 -1.29 22.20
CA THR A 250 18.83 -1.91 21.11
C THR A 250 20.17 -1.22 20.88
N TRP A 251 20.21 0.11 20.78
CA TRP A 251 21.47 0.84 20.60
C TRP A 251 22.40 0.72 21.80
N ASN A 252 21.87 0.78 23.02
CA ASN A 252 22.66 0.52 24.22
C ASN A 252 23.33 -0.86 24.18
N LEU A 253 22.59 -1.89 23.74
CA LEU A 253 23.14 -3.25 23.60
C LEU A 253 24.21 -3.33 22.50
N ILE A 254 23.94 -2.76 21.32
CA ILE A 254 24.87 -2.75 20.20
C ILE A 254 26.19 -2.09 20.60
N ILE A 255 26.13 -0.89 21.20
CA ILE A 255 27.33 -0.13 21.55
C ILE A 255 28.08 -0.76 22.72
N ALA A 256 27.36 -1.29 23.72
CA ALA A 256 28.01 -1.95 24.86
C ALA A 256 28.79 -3.22 24.46
N ASN A 257 28.37 -3.89 23.37
CA ASN A 257 29.03 -5.09 22.85
C ASN A 257 29.95 -4.79 21.63
N ALA A 258 30.07 -3.53 21.22
CA ALA A 258 30.94 -3.16 20.12
C ALA A 258 32.41 -3.36 20.50
N PRO A 259 33.23 -4.02 19.65
CA PRO A 259 34.66 -4.12 19.90
C PRO A 259 35.31 -2.74 20.01
N LYS A 260 36.25 -2.56 20.95
CA LYS A 260 36.96 -1.27 21.11
C LYS A 260 37.77 -0.85 19.88
N THR A 261 38.09 -1.81 19.01
CA THR A 261 38.84 -1.61 17.76
C THR A 261 37.93 -1.32 16.57
N VAL A 262 36.60 -1.33 16.75
CA VAL A 262 35.65 -1.18 15.65
C VAL A 262 35.73 0.25 15.11
N ASN A 263 35.76 0.39 13.79
CA ASN A 263 35.65 1.69 13.13
C ASN A 263 34.16 1.97 12.85
N PRO A 264 33.49 2.89 13.57
CA PRO A 264 32.05 3.10 13.42
C PRO A 264 31.66 3.57 12.00
N TYR A 265 32.57 4.21 11.27
CA TYR A 265 32.31 4.69 9.91
C TYR A 265 32.10 3.55 8.89
N GLN A 266 32.57 2.33 9.18
CA GLN A 266 32.40 1.16 8.30
C GLN A 266 30.98 0.58 8.32
N TYR A 267 30.15 1.00 9.26
CA TYR A 267 28.82 0.42 9.48
C TYR A 267 27.70 1.44 9.21
N LEU A 268 28.04 2.66 8.80
CA LEU A 268 27.05 3.71 8.60
C LEU A 268 26.04 3.37 7.50
N ASP A 269 26.47 2.66 6.46
CA ASP A 269 25.64 2.19 5.34
C ASP A 269 24.59 1.14 5.74
N GLN A 270 24.76 0.49 6.88
CA GLN A 270 23.76 -0.43 7.44
C GLN A 270 22.55 0.30 8.04
N TYR A 271 22.71 1.58 8.39
CA TYR A 271 21.71 2.35 9.13
C TYR A 271 21.31 3.66 8.45
N LEU A 272 22.13 4.18 7.55
CA LEU A 272 21.96 5.46 6.88
C LEU A 272 21.97 5.28 5.37
N THR A 273 21.14 6.07 4.69
CA THR A 273 21.21 6.23 3.23
C THR A 273 22.50 6.92 2.81
N THR A 274 22.91 6.76 1.55
CA THR A 274 24.10 7.43 0.99
C THR A 274 24.07 8.94 1.23
N LEU A 275 22.92 9.59 1.00
CA LEU A 275 22.75 11.02 1.21
C LEU A 275 22.92 11.42 2.69
N GLN A 276 22.47 10.59 3.63
CA GLN A 276 22.67 10.83 5.06
C GLN A 276 24.15 10.69 5.45
N ILE A 277 24.86 9.70 4.89
CA ILE A 277 26.30 9.51 5.11
C ILE A 277 27.09 10.72 4.62
N GLU A 278 26.84 11.19 3.40
CA GLU A 278 27.49 12.37 2.84
C GLU A 278 27.29 13.60 3.74
N ARG A 279 26.05 13.82 4.19
CA ARG A 279 25.72 14.90 5.14
C ARG A 279 26.43 14.74 6.48
N LEU A 280 26.51 13.52 7.01
CA LEU A 280 27.17 13.22 8.27
C LEU A 280 28.68 13.46 8.20
N LEU A 281 29.31 13.07 7.09
CA LEU A 281 30.74 13.23 6.86
C LEU A 281 31.15 14.68 6.55
N ALA A 282 30.19 15.55 6.19
CA ALA A 282 30.43 16.98 6.03
C ALA A 282 30.66 17.71 7.37
N PHE A 283 30.21 17.14 8.50
CA PHE A 283 30.53 17.67 9.83
C PHE A 283 32.01 17.47 10.15
N LYS A 284 32.54 18.32 11.06
CA LYS A 284 33.90 18.16 11.57
C LYS A 284 34.10 16.73 12.09
N HIS A 285 35.11 16.05 11.57
CA HIS A 285 35.39 14.64 11.87
C HIS A 285 35.52 14.39 13.38
N ARG A 286 34.78 13.40 13.90
CA ARG A 286 34.70 13.02 15.32
C ARG A 286 34.28 14.17 16.25
N SER A 287 33.56 15.17 15.75
CA SER A 287 33.03 16.26 16.59
C SER A 287 31.73 15.87 17.29
N ASP A 288 31.36 16.59 18.34
CA ASP A 288 30.07 16.41 19.03
C ASP A 288 28.92 16.63 18.04
N GLY A 289 29.01 17.68 17.22
CA GLY A 289 28.01 17.97 16.20
C GLY A 289 27.85 16.85 15.16
N GLN A 290 28.89 16.07 14.88
CA GLN A 290 28.76 14.88 14.02
C GLN A 290 27.97 13.77 14.72
N VAL A 291 28.21 13.54 16.01
CA VAL A 291 27.46 12.54 16.79
C VAL A 291 26.01 12.97 16.98
N ASP A 292 25.76 14.24 17.27
CA ASP A 292 24.40 14.78 17.41
C ASP A 292 23.62 14.69 16.09
N ALA A 293 24.28 14.97 14.96
CA ALA A 293 23.71 14.76 13.63
C ALA A 293 23.40 13.29 13.35
N LEU A 294 24.26 12.35 13.77
CA LEU A 294 23.99 10.92 13.67
C LEU A 294 22.76 10.52 14.50
N ILE A 295 22.67 10.97 15.74
CA ILE A 295 21.51 10.72 16.63
C ILE A 295 20.23 11.22 15.97
N GLN A 296 20.26 12.41 15.37
CA GLN A 296 19.13 12.96 14.64
C GLN A 296 18.77 12.17 13.38
N MET A 297 19.75 11.78 12.56
CA MET A 297 19.48 10.97 11.37
C MET A 297 18.88 9.60 11.73
N LEU A 298 19.21 9.09 12.92
CA LEU A 298 18.59 7.91 13.49
C LEU A 298 17.26 8.20 14.19
N GLY A 299 16.77 9.45 14.27
CA GLY A 299 15.52 9.80 14.93
C GLY A 299 15.51 9.42 16.42
N MET A 300 16.62 9.65 17.11
CA MET A 300 16.86 9.24 18.49
C MET A 300 16.92 10.42 19.46
N GLU A 301 16.64 11.65 19.03
CA GLU A 301 16.85 12.87 19.82
C GLU A 301 16.14 12.86 21.18
N GLU A 302 14.94 12.27 21.24
CA GLU A 302 14.14 12.21 22.47
C GLU A 302 14.47 11.00 23.38
N PHE A 303 15.13 9.99 22.80
CA PHE A 303 15.36 8.69 23.46
C PHE A 303 16.83 8.43 23.77
N CYS A 304 17.75 9.18 23.16
CA CYS A 304 19.17 9.17 23.48
C CYS A 304 19.40 10.03 24.74
N ASP A 305 19.55 9.38 25.89
CA ASP A 305 19.97 10.07 27.10
C ASP A 305 21.47 10.38 27.07
N GLU A 306 21.93 11.24 27.99
CA GLU A 306 23.33 11.65 28.04
C GLU A 306 24.27 10.43 28.17
N PHE A 307 23.84 9.40 28.90
CA PHE A 307 24.63 8.17 29.06
C PHE A 307 24.81 7.40 27.74
N LEU A 308 23.75 7.21 26.95
CA LEU A 308 23.87 6.60 25.63
C LEU A 308 24.69 7.50 24.69
N ARG A 309 24.49 8.81 24.75
CA ARG A 309 25.26 9.79 23.96
C ARG A 309 26.76 9.71 24.26
N GLU A 310 27.15 9.64 25.54
CA GLU A 310 28.55 9.47 25.97
C GLU A 310 29.16 8.18 25.41
N LYS A 311 28.41 7.07 25.38
CA LYS A 311 28.88 5.83 24.76
C LYS A 311 29.09 5.96 23.26
N VAL A 312 28.18 6.65 22.56
CA VAL A 312 28.35 6.93 21.12
C VAL A 312 29.59 7.81 20.89
N LEU A 313 29.79 8.85 21.71
CA LEU A 313 30.96 9.70 21.64
C LEU A 313 32.26 8.90 21.86
N ALA A 314 32.29 8.02 22.87
CA ALA A 314 33.43 7.15 23.14
C ALA A 314 33.73 6.20 21.97
N LEU A 315 32.70 5.72 21.26
CA LEU A 315 32.87 4.89 20.07
C LEU A 315 33.51 5.65 18.91
N PHE A 316 33.13 6.92 18.71
CA PHE A 316 33.69 7.78 17.65
C PHE A 316 35.04 8.39 18.04
N ARG A 317 35.36 8.47 19.34
CA ARG A 317 36.61 8.98 19.91
C ARG A 317 37.28 7.90 20.78
N PRO A 318 37.79 6.82 20.19
CA PRO A 318 38.53 5.84 20.97
C PRO A 318 39.70 6.54 21.66
N LEU A 319 39.83 6.34 22.97
CA LEU A 319 40.94 6.84 23.79
C LEU A 319 42.25 6.40 23.14
N THR A 320 43.09 7.37 22.77
CA THR A 320 44.45 7.16 22.25
C THR A 320 45.36 6.54 23.30
#